data_AF-A0A965R774-F1
#
_entry.id   AF-A0A965R774-F1
#
_cell.length_a   1.000
_cell.length_b   1.000
_cell.length_c   1.000
_cell.angle_alpha   90.00
_cell.angle_beta   90.00
_cell.angle_gamma   90.00
#
_symmetry.space_group_name_H-M   'P 1'
#
loop_
_entity.id
_entity.type
_entity.pdbx_description
1 polymer ?
#
loop_
_entity_poly.entity_id
_entity_poly.type
_entity_poly.pdbx_seq_one_letter_code
_entity_poly.pdbx_strand_id
1 'polypeptide(L)' 'KSNLLPEIRIRGKAAISDHYFFSEKNVPCFFIYTNGGKGYYHDVFDQAKELSLNNINELFNLMIEFYRSF' A
#
# COMPACT_ATOMS: atom_id res chain seq x y z
N LYS A 1 1.93 0.13 20.04
CA LYS A 1 1.52 0.28 18.63
C LYS A 1 1.73 1.74 18.25
N SER A 2 2.61 2.02 17.31
CA SER A 2 2.82 3.36 16.80
C SER A 2 1.61 3.75 15.93
N ASN A 3 0.91 4.84 16.26
CA ASN A 3 -0.19 5.37 15.44
C ASN A 3 0.40 6.20 14.29
N LEU A 4 1.05 5.53 13.33
CA LEU A 4 1.78 6.17 12.23
C LEU A 4 0.85 6.67 11.12
N LEU A 5 -0.19 5.91 10.81
CA LEU A 5 -1.17 6.27 9.78
C LEU A 5 -2.53 6.53 10.42
N PRO A 6 -3.34 7.47 9.86
CA PRO A 6 -4.65 7.80 10.40
C PRO A 6 -5.64 6.61 10.32
N GLU A 7 -5.46 5.73 9.34
CA GLU A 7 -6.30 4.56 9.13
C GLU A 7 -5.57 3.46 8.37
N ILE A 8 -5.82 2.20 8.72
CA ILE A 8 -5.41 1.02 7.96
C ILE A 8 -6.64 0.13 7.81
N ARG A 9 -6.97 -0.25 6.57
CA ARG A 9 -8.13 -1.11 6.26
C ARG A 9 -7.66 -2.46 5.74
N ILE A 10 -8.21 -3.53 6.31
CA ILE A 10 -8.05 -4.88 5.76
C ILE A 10 -9.03 -5.04 4.59
N ARG A 11 -8.55 -5.66 3.52
CA ARG A 11 -9.35 -6.02 2.34
C ARG A 11 -9.39 -7.54 2.20
N GLY A 12 -10.45 -8.04 1.58
CA GLY A 12 -10.53 -9.44 1.18
C GLY A 12 -9.54 -9.77 0.06
N LYS A 13 -9.34 -11.06 -0.19
CA LYS A 13 -8.54 -11.57 -1.30
C LYS A 13 -9.09 -11.08 -2.64
N ALA A 14 -8.21 -10.62 -3.53
CA ALA A 14 -8.60 -10.15 -4.86
C ALA A 14 -7.47 -10.34 -5.88
N ALA A 15 -7.81 -10.68 -7.12
CA ALA A 15 -6.87 -10.87 -8.23
C ALA A 15 -6.52 -9.55 -8.94
N ILE A 16 -5.98 -8.59 -8.18
CA ILE A 16 -5.85 -7.18 -8.63
C ILE A 16 -4.40 -6.70 -8.82
N SER A 17 -3.42 -7.56 -8.59
CA SER A 17 -2.00 -7.25 -8.79
C SER A 17 -1.17 -8.54 -8.77
N ASP A 18 0.14 -8.43 -8.98
CA ASP A 18 1.07 -9.53 -9.21
C ASP A 18 1.12 -10.55 -8.06
N HIS A 19 0.83 -10.12 -6.83
CA HIS A 19 0.80 -10.97 -5.64
C HIS A 19 -0.19 -12.15 -5.76
N TYR A 20 -1.21 -12.06 -6.62
CA TYR A 20 -2.33 -13.00 -6.65
C TYR A 20 -1.86 -14.46 -6.85
N PHE A 21 -1.07 -14.73 -7.89
CA PHE A 21 -0.62 -16.09 -8.19
C PHE A 21 0.34 -16.67 -7.14
N PHE A 22 1.09 -15.83 -6.43
CA PHE A 22 1.90 -16.24 -5.30
C PHE A 22 1.01 -16.66 -4.12
N SER A 23 -0.02 -15.85 -3.83
CA SER A 23 -0.99 -16.14 -2.77
C SER A 23 -1.75 -17.45 -3.01
N GLU A 24 -2.11 -17.77 -4.26
CA GLU A 24 -2.75 -19.05 -4.62
C GLU A 24 -1.85 -20.26 -4.37
N LYS A 25 -0.53 -20.05 -4.32
CA LYS A 25 0.47 -21.09 -4.04
C LYS A 25 0.92 -21.12 -2.57
N ASN A 26 0.18 -20.46 -1.66
CA ASN A 26 0.51 -20.34 -0.24
C ASN A 26 1.85 -19.64 0.04
N VAL A 27 2.38 -18.87 -0.90
CA VAL A 27 3.54 -18.01 -0.63
C VAL A 27 3.07 -16.86 0.27
N PRO A 28 3.71 -16.61 1.43
CA PRO A 28 3.36 -15.47 2.27
C PRO A 28 3.51 -14.16 1.49
N CYS A 29 2.41 -13.43 1.35
CA CYS A 29 2.39 -12.16 0.64
C CYS A 29 1.38 -11.21 1.30
N PHE A 30 1.62 -9.92 1.15
CA PHE A 30 0.64 -8.88 1.41
C PHE A 30 0.72 -7.85 0.28
N PHE A 31 -0.43 -7.30 -0.09
CA PHE A 31 -0.57 -6.26 -1.11
C PHE A 31 -1.11 -5.00 -0.45
N ILE A 32 -0.42 -3.88 -0.64
CA ILE A 32 -0.79 -2.60 -0.02
C ILE A 32 -0.89 -1.52 -1.09
N TYR A 33 -1.81 -0.60 -0.85
CA TYR A 33 -2.00 0.63 -1.59
C TYR A 33 -2.64 1.64 -0.65
N THR A 34 -2.45 2.94 -0.90
CA THR A 34 -3.08 3.99 -0.10
C THR A 34 -4.56 4.12 -0.46
N ASN A 35 -5.39 4.62 0.46
CA ASN A 35 -6.84 4.78 0.24
C ASN A 35 -7.22 5.79 -0.87
N GLY A 36 -6.24 6.34 -1.61
CA GLY A 36 -6.46 7.14 -2.81
C GLY A 36 -5.80 8.51 -2.79
N GLY A 37 -5.86 9.17 -3.95
CA GLY A 37 -5.44 10.54 -4.21
C GLY A 37 -6.36 11.15 -5.27
N LYS A 38 -5.84 11.99 -6.16
CA LYS A 38 -6.62 12.68 -7.21
C LYS A 38 -7.27 11.76 -8.26
N GLY A 39 -7.05 10.43 -8.17
CA GLY A 39 -7.77 9.44 -8.99
C GLY A 39 -7.21 9.22 -10.39
N TYR A 40 -6.01 9.70 -10.69
CA TYR A 40 -5.40 9.60 -12.03
C TYR A 40 -4.79 8.22 -12.38
N TYR A 41 -5.25 7.15 -11.75
CA TYR A 41 -4.79 5.81 -12.09
C TYR A 41 -5.18 5.45 -13.53
N HIS A 42 -4.20 5.12 -14.38
CA HIS A 42 -4.36 4.92 -15.83
C HIS A 42 -4.89 6.15 -16.60
N ASP A 43 -4.57 7.35 -16.12
CA ASP A 43 -4.96 8.60 -16.77
C ASP A 43 -3.73 9.43 -17.18
N VAL A 44 -3.87 10.28 -18.21
CA VAL A 44 -2.81 11.17 -18.72
C VAL A 44 -2.34 12.24 -17.73
N PHE A 45 -3.14 12.49 -16.69
CA PHE A 45 -2.80 13.36 -15.58
C PHE A 45 -2.02 12.66 -14.46
N ASP A 46 -1.65 11.38 -14.61
CA ASP A 46 -0.69 10.71 -13.73
C ASP A 46 0.71 11.30 -13.91
N GLN A 47 0.90 12.45 -13.28
CA GLN A 47 2.09 13.29 -13.42
C GLN A 47 2.68 13.55 -12.04
N ALA A 48 4.01 13.66 -11.98
CA ALA A 48 4.73 13.87 -10.73
C ALA A 48 4.21 15.04 -9.89
N LYS A 49 3.77 16.14 -10.54
CA LYS A 49 3.21 17.33 -9.88
C LYS A 49 1.86 17.06 -9.17
N GLU A 50 1.15 16.01 -9.55
CA GLU A 50 -0.16 15.64 -9.02
C GLU A 50 -0.06 14.68 -7.83
N LEU A 51 1.12 14.10 -7.59
CA LEU A 51 1.38 13.19 -6.48
C LEU A 51 1.34 13.92 -5.15
N SER A 52 0.55 13.40 -4.22
CA SER A 52 0.67 13.77 -2.80
C SER A 52 1.64 12.81 -2.13
N LEU A 53 2.64 13.37 -1.45
CA LEU A 53 3.57 12.61 -0.60
C LEU A 53 3.18 12.68 0.88
N ASN A 54 1.95 13.07 1.18
CA ASN A 54 1.46 13.14 2.55
C ASN A 54 1.56 11.76 3.20
N ASN A 55 2.08 11.73 4.44
CA ASN A 55 2.28 10.53 5.24
C ASN A 55 3.27 9.49 4.65
N ILE A 56 4.10 9.86 3.66
CA ILE A 56 5.04 8.91 3.05
C ILE A 56 6.10 8.41 4.03
N ASN A 57 6.56 9.29 4.94
CA ASN A 57 7.56 8.95 5.96
C ASN A 57 6.97 7.99 7.00
N GLU A 58 5.71 8.18 7.35
CA GLU A 58 4.95 7.38 8.29
C GLU A 58 4.66 6.00 7.70
N LEU A 59 4.30 5.92 6.41
CA LEU A 59 4.20 4.65 5.69
C LEU A 59 5.55 3.92 5.66
N PHE A 60 6.64 4.64 5.37
CA PHE A 60 7.99 4.06 5.36
C PHE A 60 8.37 3.50 6.74
N ASN A 61 8.14 4.26 7.82
CA ASN A 61 8.41 3.83 9.18
C ASN A 61 7.53 2.63 9.57
N LEU A 62 6.27 2.58 9.14
CA LEU A 62 5.39 1.43 9.36
C LEU A 62 5.98 0.15 8.76
N MET A 63 6.51 0.23 7.54
CA MET A 63 7.16 -0.90 6.88
C MET A 63 8.44 -1.34 7.60
N ILE A 64 9.25 -0.39 8.10
CA ILE A 64 10.43 -0.69 8.91
C ILE A 64 10.05 -1.37 10.22
N GLU A 65 9.06 -0.84 10.95
CA GLU A 65 8.59 -1.43 12.21
C GLU A 65 8.05 -2.85 11.99
N PHE A 66 7.28 -3.06 10.91
CA PHE A 66 6.80 -4.39 10.53
C PHE A 66 7.97 -5.35 10.27
N TYR A 67 8.95 -4.94 9.46
CA TYR A 67 10.12 -5.78 9.17
C TYR A 67 10.94 -6.11 10.43
N ARG A 68 11.09 -5.17 11.36
CA ARG A 68 11.80 -5.38 12.64
C ARG A 68 11.02 -6.20 13.67
N SER A 69 9.75 -6.49 13.42
CA SER A 69 8.92 -7.28 14.34
C SER A 69 9.08 -8.79 14.18
N PHE A 70 9.83 -9.21 13.15
CA PHE A 70 10.31 -10.58 12.96
C PHE A 70 11.66 -10.77 13.62
#